data_AF-A0AAC9D699-F1
#
_entry.id   AF-A0AAC9D699-F1
#
_cell.length_a   1.000
_cell.length_b   1.000
_cell.length_c   1.000
_cell.angle_alpha   90.00
_cell.angle_beta   90.00
_cell.angle_gamma   90.00
#
_symmetry.space_group_name_H-M   'P 1'
#
loop_
_entity.id
_entity.type
_entity.pdbx_description
1 polymer ?
#
loop_
_entity_poly.entity_id
_entity_poly.type
_entity_poly.pdbx_seq_one_letter_code
_entity_poly.pdbx_strand_id
1 'polypeptide(L)'
;MVEGTSFTGEGTSIELDLNVLIAKNLGIPTIIVGSGVGKTLEELLDSLYLVYDSFKIKEVEVLSVFANKVQPENIELVTSSLQKSLPSNVLINTIPIISSLNNPTMQEIVNELNAKVLFGENYLNNEIGHYSVGAMQLHNYLVHLHDNALVITPGDRSDYFGSFTGK
;
A
#
# COMPACT_ATOMS: atom_id res chain seq x y z
N MET A 1 6.77 -21.15 -5.26
CA MET A 1 5.84 -20.02 -5.40
C MET A 1 6.27 -19.24 -6.62
N VAL A 2 5.39 -19.02 -7.59
CA VAL A 2 5.66 -18.21 -8.79
C VAL A 2 4.86 -16.94 -8.64
N GLU A 3 5.51 -15.80 -8.82
CA GLU A 3 4.88 -14.48 -8.80
C GLU A 3 4.80 -13.95 -10.22
N GLY A 4 3.61 -13.50 -10.64
CA GLY A 4 3.40 -12.87 -11.94
C GLY A 4 3.86 -11.42 -11.94
N THR A 5 3.82 -10.79 -13.11
CA THR A 5 4.10 -9.35 -13.21
C THR A 5 2.99 -8.49 -12.58
N SER A 6 3.38 -7.35 -12.03
CA SER A 6 2.44 -6.38 -11.44
C SER A 6 1.74 -5.60 -12.55
N PHE A 7 0.41 -5.74 -12.65
CA PHE A 7 -0.46 -5.16 -13.69
C PHE A 7 -0.60 -3.63 -13.61
N THR A 8 0.50 -2.89 -13.61
CA THR A 8 0.53 -1.43 -13.44
C THR A 8 1.11 -0.76 -14.70
N GLY A 9 0.28 -0.03 -15.46
CA GLY A 9 0.73 0.83 -16.58
C GLY A 9 0.09 0.55 -17.94
N GLU A 10 0.73 1.01 -19.01
CA GLU A 10 0.33 0.74 -20.40
C GLU A 10 0.83 -0.65 -20.81
N GLY A 11 -0.07 -1.63 -21.00
CA GLY A 11 0.28 -3.01 -21.35
C GLY A 11 -0.34 -4.11 -20.47
N THR A 12 -1.20 -3.73 -19.52
CA THR A 12 -1.85 -4.64 -18.56
C THR A 12 -2.54 -5.85 -19.18
N SER A 13 -3.18 -5.69 -20.34
CA SER A 13 -3.84 -6.81 -21.03
C SER A 13 -2.84 -7.85 -21.56
N ILE A 14 -1.67 -7.39 -22.05
CA ILE A 14 -0.63 -8.28 -22.58
C ILE A 14 0.02 -9.06 -21.43
N GLU A 15 0.34 -8.37 -20.33
CA GLU A 15 0.90 -9.01 -19.14
C GLU A 15 -0.06 -10.03 -18.52
N LEU A 16 -1.36 -9.71 -18.48
CA LEU A 16 -2.38 -10.65 -18.04
C LEU A 16 -2.40 -11.90 -18.92
N ASP A 17 -2.46 -11.74 -20.24
CA ASP A 17 -2.45 -12.88 -21.16
C ASP A 17 -1.20 -13.75 -21.01
N LEU A 18 -0.03 -13.13 -20.79
CA LEU A 18 1.23 -13.84 -20.53
C LEU A 18 1.18 -14.63 -19.22
N ASN A 19 0.74 -14.00 -18.12
CA ASN A 19 0.63 -14.66 -16.81
C ASN A 19 -0.34 -15.85 -16.87
N VAL A 20 -1.49 -15.68 -17.55
CA VAL A 20 -2.45 -16.77 -17.76
C VAL A 20 -1.84 -17.90 -18.59
N LEU A 21 -1.11 -17.58 -19.66
CA LEU A 21 -0.47 -18.59 -20.51
C LEU A 21 0.63 -19.36 -19.77
N ILE A 22 1.44 -18.67 -18.95
CA ILE A 22 2.46 -19.28 -18.10
C ILE A 22 1.80 -20.22 -17.10
N ALA A 23 0.76 -19.78 -16.38
CA ALA A 23 0.05 -20.62 -15.42
C ALA A 23 -0.56 -21.86 -16.08
N LYS A 24 -1.18 -21.70 -17.26
CA LYS A 24 -1.72 -22.81 -18.06
C LYS A 24 -0.64 -23.81 -18.46
N ASN A 25 0.49 -23.33 -19.00
CA ASN A 25 1.58 -24.19 -19.45
C ASN A 25 2.29 -24.92 -18.31
N LEU A 26 2.31 -24.32 -17.12
CA LEU A 26 2.84 -24.95 -15.92
C LEU A 26 1.82 -25.86 -15.22
N GLY A 27 0.54 -25.79 -15.58
CA GLY A 27 -0.52 -26.56 -14.95
C GLY A 27 -0.69 -26.24 -13.47
N ILE A 28 -0.40 -25.01 -13.06
CA ILE A 28 -0.44 -24.59 -11.65
C ILE A 28 -1.71 -23.78 -11.34
N PRO A 29 -2.29 -23.96 -10.15
CA PRO A 29 -3.38 -23.12 -9.68
C PRO A 29 -2.89 -21.70 -9.35
N THR A 30 -3.79 -20.72 -9.43
CA THR A 30 -3.47 -19.30 -9.25
C THR A 30 -4.29 -18.64 -8.15
N ILE A 31 -3.70 -17.63 -7.50
CA ILE A 31 -4.38 -16.70 -6.60
C ILE A 31 -4.35 -15.33 -7.24
N ILE A 32 -5.50 -14.67 -7.30
CA ILE A 32 -5.63 -13.32 -7.86
C ILE A 32 -5.59 -12.32 -6.72
N VAL A 33 -4.80 -11.26 -6.87
CA VAL A 33 -4.75 -10.14 -5.93
C VAL A 33 -4.94 -8.83 -6.70
N GLY A 34 -6.04 -8.12 -6.43
CA GLY A 34 -6.33 -6.81 -7.02
C GLY A 34 -6.16 -5.69 -6.01
N SER A 35 -5.62 -4.54 -6.42
CA SER A 35 -5.49 -3.35 -5.57
C SER A 35 -6.66 -2.37 -5.80
N GLY A 36 -7.26 -1.89 -4.70
CA GLY A 36 -8.27 -0.82 -4.70
C GLY A 36 -7.72 0.59 -4.72
N VAL A 37 -6.39 0.78 -4.67
CA VAL A 37 -5.78 2.12 -4.66
C VAL A 37 -6.05 2.83 -5.99
N GLY A 38 -6.60 4.04 -5.90
CA GLY A 38 -6.89 4.87 -7.08
C GLY A 38 -8.05 4.37 -7.94
N LYS A 39 -8.83 3.39 -7.45
CA LYS A 39 -10.01 2.85 -8.12
C LYS A 39 -11.26 3.13 -7.30
N THR A 40 -12.37 3.36 -7.99
CA THR A 40 -13.71 3.26 -7.41
C THR A 40 -14.03 1.80 -7.07
N LEU A 41 -15.05 1.61 -6.23
CA LEU A 41 -15.55 0.30 -5.86
C LEU A 41 -15.92 -0.55 -7.10
N GLU A 42 -16.60 0.06 -8.07
CA GLU A 42 -17.04 -0.58 -9.31
C GLU A 42 -15.85 -1.00 -10.17
N GLU A 43 -14.89 -0.09 -10.38
CA GLU A 43 -13.66 -0.39 -11.13
C GLU A 43 -12.82 -1.51 -10.50
N LEU A 44 -12.78 -1.60 -9.16
CA LEU A 44 -12.10 -2.69 -8.46
C LEU A 44 -12.79 -4.03 -8.73
N LEU A 45 -14.11 -4.08 -8.59
CA LEU A 45 -14.89 -5.30 -8.81
C LEU A 45 -14.79 -5.77 -10.26
N ASP A 46 -15.01 -4.87 -11.22
CA ASP A 46 -14.91 -5.17 -12.65
C ASP A 46 -13.52 -5.66 -13.04
N SER A 47 -12.48 -5.02 -12.49
CA SER A 47 -11.09 -5.45 -12.70
C SER A 47 -10.84 -6.87 -12.17
N LEU A 48 -11.38 -7.23 -11.00
CA LEU A 48 -11.21 -8.57 -10.43
C LEU A 48 -11.98 -9.63 -11.22
N TYR A 49 -13.19 -9.30 -11.70
CA TYR A 49 -13.98 -10.20 -12.53
C TYR A 49 -13.32 -10.44 -13.88
N LEU A 50 -12.84 -9.40 -14.55
CA LEU A 50 -12.15 -9.52 -15.83
C LEU A 50 -10.92 -10.42 -15.72
N VAL A 51 -10.11 -10.23 -14.66
CA VAL A 51 -8.94 -11.07 -14.43
C VAL A 51 -9.36 -12.51 -14.17
N TYR A 52 -10.35 -12.75 -13.30
CA TYR A 52 -10.86 -14.09 -13.02
C TYR A 52 -11.35 -14.82 -14.29
N ASP A 53 -12.14 -14.14 -15.12
CA ASP A 53 -12.66 -14.72 -16.36
C ASP A 53 -11.53 -15.04 -17.34
N SER A 54 -10.50 -14.20 -17.45
CA SER A 54 -9.33 -14.49 -18.29
C SER A 54 -8.62 -15.80 -17.89
N PHE A 55 -8.43 -16.05 -16.59
CA PHE A 55 -7.87 -17.32 -16.10
C PHE A 55 -8.81 -18.49 -16.37
N LYS A 56 -10.11 -18.32 -16.12
CA LYS A 56 -11.13 -19.36 -16.28
C LYS A 56 -11.32 -19.78 -17.75
N ILE A 57 -11.36 -18.84 -18.68
CA ILE A 57 -11.47 -19.08 -20.13
C ILE A 57 -10.30 -19.94 -20.63
N LYS A 58 -9.12 -19.78 -20.03
CA LYS A 58 -7.92 -20.56 -20.36
C LYS A 58 -7.79 -21.84 -19.54
N GLU A 59 -8.82 -22.22 -18.78
CA GLU A 59 -8.89 -23.45 -17.96
C GLU A 59 -7.81 -23.50 -16.87
N VAL A 60 -7.40 -22.33 -16.36
CA VAL A 60 -6.51 -22.26 -15.20
C VAL A 60 -7.35 -22.22 -13.94
N GLU A 61 -7.04 -23.09 -12.99
CA GLU A 61 -7.73 -23.13 -11.70
C GLU A 61 -7.37 -21.90 -10.86
N VAL A 62 -8.39 -21.15 -10.42
CA VAL A 62 -8.22 -20.04 -9.48
C VAL A 62 -8.71 -20.49 -8.11
N LEU A 63 -7.80 -20.50 -7.13
CA LEU A 63 -8.12 -20.94 -5.76
C LEU A 63 -8.73 -19.82 -4.93
N SER A 64 -8.27 -18.59 -5.16
CA SER A 64 -8.68 -17.46 -4.33
C SER A 64 -8.55 -16.13 -5.06
N VAL A 65 -9.41 -15.17 -4.68
CA VAL A 65 -9.40 -13.78 -5.11
C VAL A 65 -9.32 -12.89 -3.87
N PHE A 66 -8.30 -12.02 -3.84
CA PHE A 66 -8.08 -11.04 -2.79
C PHE A 66 -8.31 -9.62 -3.34
N ALA A 67 -9.22 -8.88 -2.72
CA ALA A 67 -9.34 -7.44 -2.91
C ALA A 67 -8.50 -6.73 -1.86
N ASN A 68 -7.36 -6.18 -2.26
CA ASN A 68 -6.38 -5.56 -1.38
C ASN A 68 -6.53 -4.02 -1.33
N LYS A 69 -6.15 -3.43 -0.19
CA LYS A 69 -6.17 -1.98 0.06
C LYS A 69 -7.55 -1.35 -0.17
N VAL A 70 -8.60 -2.01 0.31
CA VAL A 70 -9.99 -1.52 0.25
C VAL A 70 -10.27 -0.59 1.44
N GLN A 71 -11.05 0.47 1.23
CA GLN A 71 -11.47 1.33 2.33
C GLN A 71 -12.26 0.54 3.38
N PRO A 72 -12.00 0.69 4.70
CA PRO A 72 -12.60 -0.14 5.74
C PRO A 72 -14.13 -0.21 5.69
N GLU A 73 -14.78 0.90 5.38
CA GLU A 73 -16.23 1.03 5.22
C GLU A 73 -16.80 0.21 4.06
N ASN A 74 -15.97 -0.16 3.08
CA ASN A 74 -16.38 -0.86 1.86
C ASN A 74 -16.08 -2.36 1.89
N ILE A 75 -15.45 -2.89 2.95
CA ILE A 75 -15.02 -4.29 3.03
C ILE A 75 -16.18 -5.26 2.85
N GLU A 76 -17.27 -5.07 3.61
CA GLU A 76 -18.42 -5.96 3.57
C GLU A 76 -19.11 -5.94 2.21
N LEU A 77 -19.20 -4.75 1.61
CA LEU A 77 -19.78 -4.55 0.29
C LEU A 77 -18.95 -5.28 -0.78
N VAL A 78 -17.63 -5.04 -0.84
CA VAL A 78 -16.74 -5.71 -1.80
C VAL A 78 -16.81 -7.22 -1.66
N THR A 79 -16.70 -7.72 -0.42
CA THR A 79 -16.72 -9.17 -0.14
C THR A 79 -18.04 -9.80 -0.60
N SER A 80 -19.16 -9.18 -0.26
CA SER A 80 -20.49 -9.69 -0.63
C SER A 80 -20.72 -9.64 -2.14
N SER A 81 -20.25 -8.60 -2.83
CA SER A 81 -20.35 -8.48 -4.29
C SER A 81 -19.54 -9.57 -4.99
N LEU A 82 -18.29 -9.77 -4.58
CA LEU A 82 -17.44 -10.82 -5.13
C LEU A 82 -18.04 -12.21 -4.89
N GLN A 83 -18.58 -12.48 -3.69
CA GLN A 83 -19.21 -13.77 -3.35
C GLN A 83 -20.47 -14.09 -4.16
N LYS A 84 -21.22 -13.07 -4.60
CA LYS A 84 -22.41 -13.26 -5.44
C LYS A 84 -22.07 -13.62 -6.88
N SER A 85 -20.96 -13.08 -7.38
CA SER A 85 -20.58 -13.19 -8.80
C SER A 85 -19.62 -14.34 -9.07
N LEU A 86 -18.77 -14.69 -8.09
CA LEU A 86 -17.81 -15.78 -8.19
C LEU A 86 -18.39 -17.08 -7.65
N PRO A 87 -17.96 -18.25 -8.16
CA PRO A 87 -18.45 -19.54 -7.69
C PRO A 87 -17.94 -19.87 -6.28
N SER A 88 -18.70 -20.71 -5.57
CA SER A 88 -18.47 -21.04 -4.16
C SER A 88 -17.17 -21.81 -3.86
N ASN A 89 -16.48 -22.32 -4.89
CA ASN A 89 -15.20 -23.00 -4.76
C ASN A 89 -14.00 -22.05 -4.72
N VAL A 90 -14.19 -20.75 -4.98
CA VAL A 90 -13.14 -19.73 -4.94
C VAL A 90 -13.18 -19.02 -3.59
N LEU A 91 -12.06 -19.02 -2.88
CA LEU A 91 -11.95 -18.30 -1.60
C LEU A 91 -11.86 -16.79 -1.86
N ILE A 92 -12.73 -16.01 -1.22
CA ILE A 92 -12.81 -14.56 -1.41
C ILE A 92 -12.46 -13.87 -0.10
N ASN A 93 -11.50 -12.96 -0.16
CA ASN A 93 -11.07 -12.18 0.98
C ASN A 93 -10.85 -10.72 0.59
N THR A 94 -11.14 -9.82 1.52
CA THR A 94 -10.92 -8.38 1.34
C THR A 94 -9.99 -7.88 2.44
N ILE A 95 -8.93 -7.18 2.05
CA ILE A 95 -7.91 -6.65 2.95
C ILE A 95 -8.08 -5.13 3.01
N PRO A 96 -8.27 -4.55 4.21
CA PRO A 96 -8.36 -3.10 4.35
C PRO A 96 -7.07 -2.39 3.96
N ILE A 97 -7.19 -1.12 3.58
CA ILE A 97 -6.05 -0.21 3.60
C ILE A 97 -5.63 0.01 5.05
N ILE A 98 -4.36 -0.24 5.35
CA ILE A 98 -3.78 -0.03 6.68
C ILE A 98 -2.78 1.12 6.55
N SER A 99 -3.15 2.30 7.05
CA SER A 99 -2.36 3.52 6.88
C SER A 99 -0.95 3.42 7.47
N SER A 100 -0.78 2.68 8.57
CA SER A 100 0.54 2.49 9.21
C SER A 100 1.54 1.74 8.33
N LEU A 101 1.09 0.88 7.42
CA LEU A 101 2.00 0.17 6.50
C LEU A 101 2.62 1.07 5.43
N ASN A 102 2.18 2.32 5.28
CA ASN A 102 2.78 3.29 4.38
C ASN A 102 3.75 4.26 5.08
N ASN A 103 3.87 4.19 6.41
CA ASN A 103 4.71 5.11 7.16
C ASN A 103 6.16 4.60 7.17
N PRO A 104 7.12 5.33 6.58
CA PRO A 104 8.52 4.96 6.71
C PRO A 104 9.00 5.14 8.15
N THR A 105 10.01 4.39 8.53
CA THR A 105 10.73 4.57 9.79
C THR A 105 11.74 5.72 9.68
N MET A 106 12.10 6.33 10.81
CA MET A 106 13.21 7.28 10.86
C MET A 106 14.53 6.67 10.36
N GLN A 107 14.74 5.37 10.57
CA GLN A 107 15.91 4.63 10.08
C GLN A 107 15.98 4.61 8.55
N GLU A 108 14.85 4.40 7.87
CA GLU A 108 14.79 4.41 6.41
C GLU A 108 15.13 5.79 5.85
N ILE A 109 14.63 6.86 6.47
CA ILE A 109 14.98 8.24 6.08
C ILE A 109 16.48 8.51 6.28
N VAL A 110 17.05 8.08 7.42
CA VAL A 110 18.48 8.25 7.70
C VAL A 110 19.34 7.54 6.65
N ASN A 111 18.96 6.31 6.29
CA ASN A 111 19.67 5.51 5.29
C ASN A 111 19.58 6.14 3.90
N GLU A 112 18.38 6.56 3.48
CA GLU A 112 18.16 7.14 2.14
C GLU A 112 18.89 8.48 1.96
N LEU A 113 18.92 9.32 3.00
CA LEU A 113 19.58 10.62 2.96
C LEU A 113 21.06 10.59 3.33
N ASN A 114 21.60 9.43 3.74
CA ASN A 114 22.91 9.32 4.40
C ASN A 114 23.08 10.35 5.54
N ALA A 115 22.01 10.58 6.30
CA ALA A 115 21.99 11.58 7.35
C ALA A 115 22.79 11.14 8.58
N LYS A 116 23.35 12.12 9.29
CA LYS A 116 24.01 11.88 10.58
C LYS A 116 23.01 12.07 11.71
N VAL A 117 22.79 11.03 12.51
CA VAL A 117 21.98 11.10 13.72
C VAL A 117 22.78 11.84 14.81
N LEU A 118 22.22 12.91 15.34
CA LEU A 118 22.84 13.69 16.42
C LEU A 118 22.37 13.22 17.80
N PHE A 119 21.08 12.87 17.91
CA PHE A 119 20.43 12.42 19.14
C PHE A 119 19.33 11.40 18.80
N GLY A 120 18.99 10.55 19.77
CA GLY A 120 17.82 9.66 19.65
C GLY A 120 18.02 8.41 18.81
N GLU A 121 19.25 7.88 18.71
CA GLU A 121 19.56 6.64 17.95
C GLU A 121 18.66 5.45 18.34
N ASN A 122 18.23 5.38 19.60
CA ASN A 122 17.34 4.32 20.09
C ASN A 122 15.90 4.40 19.55
N TYR A 123 15.52 5.52 18.92
CA TYR A 123 14.16 5.80 18.44
C TYR A 123 14.04 5.75 16.91
N LEU A 124 15.08 5.31 16.20
CA LEU A 124 15.08 5.29 14.73
C LEU A 124 14.06 4.31 14.12
N ASN A 125 13.62 3.31 14.87
CA ASN A 125 12.57 2.39 14.45
C ASN A 125 11.15 2.98 14.55
N ASN A 126 10.99 4.22 15.03
CA ASN A 126 9.70 4.87 15.09
C ASN A 126 9.19 5.20 13.68
N GLU A 127 7.93 4.89 13.42
CA GLU A 127 7.23 5.22 12.19
C GLU A 127 6.91 6.72 12.12
N ILE A 128 7.02 7.28 10.91
CA ILE A 128 6.71 8.67 10.60
C ILE A 128 5.31 8.72 9.97
N GLY A 129 4.33 9.23 10.71
CA GLY A 129 2.95 9.36 10.24
C GLY A 129 2.67 10.66 9.49
N HIS A 130 3.45 11.71 9.76
CA HIS A 130 3.27 13.03 9.18
C HIS A 130 4.62 13.68 8.91
N TYR A 131 4.71 14.57 7.91
CA TYR A 131 5.90 15.40 7.70
C TYR A 131 5.53 16.85 7.46
N SER A 132 6.37 17.76 7.92
CA SER A 132 6.15 19.20 7.74
C SER A 132 7.45 19.98 7.72
N VAL A 133 7.47 21.06 6.94
CA VAL A 133 8.62 21.96 6.83
C VAL A 133 8.46 23.09 7.84
N GLY A 134 9.33 23.12 8.84
CA GLY A 134 9.39 24.15 9.87
C GLY A 134 9.99 25.47 9.34
N ALA A 135 9.29 26.14 8.42
CA ALA A 135 9.68 27.46 7.93
C ALA A 135 9.18 28.61 8.81
N MET A 136 8.22 28.36 9.70
CA MET A 136 7.56 29.35 10.55
C MET A 136 8.32 29.57 11.87
N GLN A 137 7.92 30.55 12.69
CA GLN A 137 8.48 30.73 14.04
C GLN A 137 8.05 29.56 14.95
N LEU A 138 8.97 29.07 15.78
CA LEU A 138 8.79 27.87 16.62
C LEU A 138 7.50 27.89 17.47
N HIS A 139 7.17 29.02 18.08
CA HIS A 139 5.97 29.13 18.92
C HIS A 139 4.66 28.87 18.15
N ASN A 140 4.61 29.24 16.87
CA ASN A 140 3.46 28.96 16.00
C ASN A 140 3.47 27.51 15.54
N TYR A 141 4.66 26.95 15.33
CA TYR A 141 4.82 25.57 14.87
C TYR A 141 4.40 24.52 15.92
N LEU A 142 4.60 24.81 17.21
CA LEU A 142 4.20 23.92 18.31
C LEU A 142 2.70 23.58 18.31
N VAL A 143 1.85 24.47 17.79
CA VAL A 143 0.39 24.25 17.71
C VAL A 143 0.02 23.30 16.55
N HIS A 144 0.95 23.07 15.62
CA HIS A 144 0.76 22.21 14.44
C HIS A 144 1.56 20.90 14.53
N LEU A 145 2.15 20.61 15.69
CA LEU A 145 2.87 19.37 15.93
C LEU A 145 1.87 18.22 16.13
N HIS A 146 1.97 17.24 15.23
CA HIS A 146 1.24 15.99 15.33
C HIS A 146 2.13 14.90 15.94
N ASP A 147 1.51 13.89 16.53
CA ASP A 147 2.23 12.69 16.94
C ASP A 147 2.90 12.04 15.73
N ASN A 148 4.09 11.45 15.93
CA ASN A 148 4.88 10.80 14.87
C ASN A 148 5.21 11.71 13.67
N ALA A 149 5.39 13.01 13.90
CA ALA A 149 5.74 13.96 12.85
C ALA A 149 7.26 14.09 12.60
N LEU A 150 7.68 13.98 11.34
CA LEU A 150 9.00 14.37 10.85
C LEU A 150 9.02 15.88 10.55
N VAL A 151 9.88 16.61 11.24
CA VAL A 151 10.04 18.06 11.05
C VAL A 151 11.31 18.33 10.24
N ILE A 152 11.16 19.00 9.09
CA ILE A 152 12.28 19.39 8.23
C ILE A 152 12.52 20.88 8.39
N THR A 153 13.71 21.29 8.79
CA THR A 153 14.05 22.71 8.99
C THR A 153 15.17 23.15 8.04
N PRO A 154 15.11 24.40 7.53
CA PRO A 154 16.24 25.01 6.84
C PRO A 154 17.47 25.14 7.75
N GLY A 155 18.66 24.80 7.23
CA GLY A 155 19.91 24.77 8.00
C GLY A 155 20.46 26.15 8.41
N ASP A 156 19.85 27.24 7.96
CA ASP A 156 20.18 28.63 8.32
C ASP A 156 19.45 29.12 9.58
N ARG A 157 18.55 28.31 10.17
CA ARG A 157 17.73 28.65 11.34
C ARG A 157 18.18 27.88 12.57
N SER A 158 19.01 28.51 13.41
CA SER A 158 19.51 27.96 14.68
C SER A 158 18.48 27.89 15.83
N ASP A 159 17.26 28.42 15.63
CA ASP A 159 16.24 28.59 16.68
C ASP A 159 15.51 27.27 17.07
N TYR A 160 15.67 26.19 16.30
CA TYR A 160 14.93 24.93 16.48
C TYR A 160 15.58 23.92 17.43
N PHE A 161 16.90 24.00 17.66
CA PHE A 161 17.63 22.98 18.44
C PHE A 161 17.40 23.05 19.95
N GLY A 162 16.91 24.18 20.48
CA GLY A 162 16.77 24.38 21.93
C GLY A 162 15.48 23.82 22.57
N SER A 163 14.46 23.47 21.78
CA SER A 163 13.11 23.16 22.30
C SER A 163 12.70 21.69 22.26
N PHE A 164 13.38 20.86 21.46
CA PHE A 164 13.07 19.43 21.33
C PHE A 164 13.74 18.55 22.39
N THR A 165 14.58 19.11 23.27
CA THR A 165 15.20 18.41 24.41
C THR A 165 14.40 18.54 25.71
N GLY A 166 13.13 18.97 25.64
CA GLY A 166 12.33 19.35 26.80
C GLY A 166 10.92 18.75 26.81
N LYS A 167 10.81 17.42 26.78
CA LYS A 167 9.85 16.61 27.57
C LYS A 167 10.13 15.12 27.39
#